data_AF-A0A354HSZ7-F1
#
_entry.id   AF-A0A354HSZ7-F1
#
_cell.length_a   1.000
_cell.length_b   1.000
_cell.length_c   1.000
_cell.angle_alpha   90.00
_cell.angle_beta   90.00
_cell.angle_gamma   90.00
#
_symmetry.space_group_name_H-M   'P 1'
#
loop_
_entity.id
_entity.type
_entity.pdbx_description
1 polymer ?
#
loop_
_entity_poly.entity_id
_entity_poly.type
_entity_poly.pdbx_seq_one_letter_code
_entity_poly.pdbx_strand_id
1 'polypeptide(L)'
;MTFIMFAPGFFPHNKDRNYQRSDSSMKKTVTLLGVQGCPTCARLYARVREALESISGEIQVEKITAPEKIMEYNAGGLPAVIVDGNLKAVRRIPEVEELITWLT
;
A
#
# COMPACT_ATOMS: atom_id res chain seq x y z
N MET A 1 44.42 -42.72 -3.49
CA MET A 1 44.14 -42.78 -2.04
C MET A 1 45.25 -41.97 -1.38
N THR A 2 45.09 -40.71 -1.00
CA THR A 2 44.06 -40.13 -0.15
C THR A 2 43.95 -38.64 -0.46
N PHE A 3 42.71 -38.17 -0.36
CA PHE A 3 42.26 -36.83 -0.67
C PHE A 3 43.08 -35.73 0.04
N ILE A 4 43.46 -34.75 -0.77
CA ILE A 4 44.04 -33.47 -0.41
C ILE A 4 42.91 -32.66 0.27
N MET A 5 42.89 -32.62 1.60
CA MET A 5 41.92 -31.81 2.35
C MET A 5 42.45 -30.37 2.43
N PHE A 6 42.22 -29.63 1.35
CA PHE A 6 42.31 -28.17 1.31
C PHE A 6 41.28 -27.59 2.29
N ALA A 7 41.75 -27.09 3.44
CA ALA A 7 41.13 -25.91 4.06
C ALA A 7 41.70 -24.67 3.34
N PRO A 8 40.94 -23.59 3.10
CA PRO A 8 39.95 -23.02 4.00
C PRO A 8 38.62 -22.67 3.32
N GLY A 9 37.50 -23.04 3.95
CA GLY A 9 36.19 -22.47 3.65
C GLY A 9 36.13 -21.01 4.10
N PHE A 10 36.80 -20.13 3.36
CA PHE A 10 36.52 -18.70 3.32
C PHE A 10 35.20 -18.55 2.57
N PHE A 11 34.09 -18.78 3.27
CA PHE A 11 32.77 -18.48 2.72
C PHE A 11 32.70 -16.96 2.55
N PRO A 12 32.46 -16.46 1.34
CA PRO A 12 32.42 -15.03 1.07
C PRO A 12 31.27 -14.40 1.86
N HIS A 13 31.61 -13.61 2.89
CA HIS A 13 30.70 -12.63 3.45
C HIS A 13 30.73 -11.40 2.53
N ASN A 14 30.08 -11.50 1.36
CA ASN A 14 30.01 -10.39 0.43
C ASN A 14 28.59 -10.18 -0.11
N LYS A 15 27.85 -9.38 0.66
CA LYS A 15 27.17 -8.17 0.18
C LYS A 15 26.30 -8.35 -1.08
N ASP A 16 25.11 -8.88 -0.85
CA ASP A 16 23.98 -8.76 -1.78
C ASP A 16 22.94 -7.84 -1.13
N ARG A 17 23.02 -6.54 -1.45
CA ARG A 17 22.23 -5.91 -2.52
C ARG A 17 20.78 -5.74 -2.10
N ASN A 18 20.47 -4.54 -1.64
CA ASN A 18 19.21 -3.86 -1.94
C ASN A 18 17.97 -4.77 -1.85
N TYR A 19 17.34 -4.80 -0.67
CA TYR A 19 15.98 -5.30 -0.42
C TYR A 19 14.92 -4.49 -1.20
N GLN A 20 15.15 -4.16 -2.45
CA GLN A 20 14.06 -3.82 -3.36
C GLN A 20 14.37 -4.51 -4.69
N ARG A 21 14.47 -5.85 -4.61
CA ARG A 21 14.46 -6.69 -5.80
C ARG A 21 13.54 -7.90 -5.64
N SER A 22 12.27 -7.59 -5.42
CA SER A 22 11.22 -8.09 -6.30
C SER A 22 10.97 -7.00 -7.34
N ASP A 23 11.84 -6.89 -8.33
CA ASP A 23 11.43 -7.15 -9.71
C ASP A 23 10.00 -7.70 -9.85
N SER A 24 9.21 -6.93 -10.59
CA SER A 24 7.92 -7.27 -11.20
C SER A 24 6.65 -7.15 -10.33
N SER A 25 5.84 -6.14 -10.71
CA SER A 25 4.40 -5.93 -10.46
C SER A 25 4.05 -4.82 -9.45
N MET A 26 3.92 -3.59 -9.98
CA MET A 26 3.02 -2.52 -9.55
C MET A 26 2.28 -2.69 -8.20
N LYS A 27 2.98 -2.60 -7.06
CA LYS A 27 2.29 -2.57 -5.74
C LYS A 27 1.85 -1.15 -5.42
N LYS A 28 0.57 -0.86 -5.65
CA LYS A 28 -0.02 0.41 -5.23
C LYS A 28 -0.55 0.31 -3.82
N THR A 29 -0.37 1.37 -3.04
CA THR A 29 -0.89 1.44 -1.66
C THR A 29 -2.01 2.48 -1.60
N VAL A 30 -3.20 2.09 -1.14
CA VAL A 30 -4.31 3.00 -0.89
C VAL A 30 -4.56 3.14 0.60
N THR A 31 -4.36 4.33 1.13
CA THR A 31 -4.64 4.69 2.51
C THR A 31 -5.94 5.47 2.57
N LEU A 32 -6.90 4.95 3.31
CA LEU A 32 -8.22 5.52 3.50
C LEU A 32 -8.30 6.09 4.91
N LEU A 33 -8.52 7.39 4.99
CA LEU A 33 -8.71 8.08 6.25
C LEU A 33 -10.20 8.26 6.49
N GLY A 34 -10.68 7.84 7.67
CA GLY A 34 -12.07 8.06 8.05
C GLY A 34 -12.28 8.05 9.55
N VAL A 35 -13.24 8.83 10.03
CA VAL A 35 -13.65 8.79 11.45
C VAL A 35 -14.62 7.64 11.66
N GLN A 36 -14.54 6.97 12.81
CA GLN A 36 -15.60 6.05 13.24
C GLN A 36 -16.94 6.77 13.34
N GLY A 37 -18.03 6.07 12.99
CA GLY A 37 -19.40 6.62 13.05
C GLY A 37 -19.84 7.39 11.80
N CYS A 38 -18.99 7.52 10.77
CA CYS A 38 -19.38 8.17 9.52
C CYS A 38 -19.91 7.12 8.51
N PRO A 39 -21.22 7.10 8.19
CA PRO A 39 -21.79 6.15 7.23
C PRO A 39 -21.24 6.35 5.81
N THR A 40 -20.88 7.59 5.47
CA THR A 40 -20.22 7.98 4.22
C THR A 40 -18.84 7.32 4.09
N CYS A 41 -18.06 7.25 5.17
CA CYS A 41 -16.77 6.56 5.17
C CYS A 41 -16.96 5.05 4.93
N ALA A 42 -17.94 4.41 5.58
CA ALA A 42 -18.25 2.99 5.37
C ALA A 42 -18.57 2.67 3.91
N ARG A 43 -19.35 3.53 3.24
CA ARG A 43 -19.64 3.41 1.81
C ARG A 43 -18.39 3.50 0.95
N LEU A 44 -17.47 4.42 1.25
CA LEU A 44 -16.20 4.55 0.54
C LEU A 44 -15.37 3.27 0.62
N TYR A 45 -15.26 2.64 1.80
CA TYR A 45 -14.54 1.37 1.96
C TYR A 45 -15.14 0.26 1.10
N ALA A 46 -16.49 0.18 1.04
CA ALA A 46 -17.16 -0.80 0.19
C ALA A 46 -16.85 -0.59 -1.30
N ARG A 47 -16.86 0.66 -1.76
CA ARG A 47 -16.53 1.01 -3.17
C ARG A 47 -15.08 0.72 -3.52
N VAL A 48 -14.15 0.99 -2.60
CA VAL A 48 -12.72 0.65 -2.80
C VAL A 48 -12.56 -0.86 -2.87
N ARG A 49 -13.24 -1.63 -2.02
CA ARG A 49 -13.22 -3.09 -2.09
C ARG A 49 -13.73 -3.62 -3.44
N GLU A 50 -14.84 -3.07 -3.94
CA GLU A 50 -15.41 -3.42 -5.24
C GLU A 50 -14.45 -3.07 -6.40
N ALA A 51 -13.77 -1.92 -6.33
CA ALA A 51 -12.73 -1.55 -7.28
C ALA A 51 -11.57 -2.55 -7.27
N LEU A 52 -11.15 -3.02 -6.09
CA LEU A 52 -10.06 -3.99 -5.94
C LEU A 52 -10.43 -5.37 -6.46
N GLU A 53 -11.69 -5.79 -6.30
CA GLU A 53 -12.19 -7.05 -6.88
C GLU A 53 -12.16 -7.01 -8.42
N SER A 54 -12.25 -5.81 -9.02
CA SER A 54 -12.17 -5.61 -10.46
C SER A 54 -10.73 -5.53 -10.99
N ILE A 55 -9.72 -5.36 -10.12
CA ILE A 55 -8.32 -5.18 -10.49
C ILE A 55 -7.53 -6.42 -10.06
N SER A 56 -6.88 -7.12 -11.00
CA SER A 56 -6.04 -8.29 -10.70
C SER A 56 -4.62 -7.93 -10.25
N GLY A 57 -4.48 -6.88 -9.42
CA GLY A 57 -3.19 -6.32 -8.97
C GLY A 57 -2.96 -6.49 -7.47
N GLU A 58 -1.69 -6.48 -7.05
CA GLU A 58 -1.34 -6.56 -5.64
C GLU A 58 -1.41 -5.16 -5.00
N ILE A 59 -2.63 -4.74 -4.63
CA ILE A 59 -2.89 -3.43 -4.04
C ILE A 59 -3.05 -3.56 -2.52
N GLN A 60 -2.32 -2.73 -1.77
CA GLN A 60 -2.42 -2.69 -0.32
C GLN A 60 -3.45 -1.66 0.14
N VAL A 61 -4.42 -2.07 0.94
CA VAL A 61 -5.44 -1.17 1.51
C VAL A 61 -5.15 -0.96 2.98
N GLU A 62 -4.87 0.28 3.37
CA GLU A 62 -4.71 0.68 4.75
C GLU A 62 -5.88 1.56 5.19
N LYS A 63 -6.56 1.16 6.27
CA LYS A 63 -7.64 1.93 6.86
C LYS A 63 -7.14 2.60 8.13
N ILE A 64 -7.12 3.93 8.13
CA ILE A 64 -6.72 4.72 9.29
C ILE A 64 -7.96 5.39 9.88
N THR A 65 -8.29 4.99 11.11
CA THR A 65 -9.34 5.60 11.92
C THR A 65 -8.80 6.33 13.14
N ALA A 66 -7.49 6.24 13.39
CA ALA A 66 -6.85 6.91 14.52
C ALA A 66 -6.77 8.42 14.24
N PRO A 67 -7.36 9.27 15.09
CA PRO A 67 -7.33 10.72 14.89
C PRO A 67 -5.89 11.28 14.88
N GLU A 68 -4.99 10.68 15.66
CA GLU A 68 -3.56 11.03 15.71
C GLU A 68 -2.91 10.92 14.33
N LYS A 69 -3.04 9.76 13.67
CA LYS A 69 -2.52 9.54 12.32
C LYS A 69 -3.16 10.49 11.31
N ILE A 70 -4.46 10.78 11.42
CA ILE A 70 -5.16 11.68 10.50
C ILE A 70 -4.55 13.10 10.54
N MET A 71 -4.17 13.57 11.74
CA MET A 71 -3.52 14.87 11.90
C MET A 71 -2.13 14.90 11.23
N GLU A 72 -1.38 13.80 11.28
CA GLU A 72 -0.07 13.68 10.61
C GLU A 72 -0.20 13.79 9.08
N TYR A 73 -1.24 13.17 8.50
CA TYR A 73 -1.50 13.25 7.06
C TYR A 73 -2.01 14.62 6.60
N ASN A 74 -2.34 15.53 7.53
CA ASN A 74 -2.89 16.85 7.28
C ASN A 74 -4.00 16.85 6.20
N ALA A 75 -4.83 15.80 6.20
CA ALA A 75 -5.94 15.69 5.29
C ALA A 75 -6.95 16.77 5.68
N GLY A 76 -7.01 17.87 4.92
CA GLY A 76 -7.81 19.08 5.21
C GLY A 76 -9.32 18.86 5.39
N GLY A 77 -9.79 17.61 5.31
CA GLY A 77 -11.08 17.14 5.77
C GLY A 77 -11.27 15.65 5.44
N LEU A 78 -12.13 14.98 6.21
CA LEU A 78 -12.52 13.59 5.96
C LEU A 78 -13.89 13.51 5.28
N PRO A 79 -14.20 12.43 4.55
CA PRO A 79 -13.34 11.28 4.20
C PRO A 79 -12.16 11.66 3.31
N ALA A 80 -11.01 10.99 3.44
CA ALA A 80 -9.87 11.22 2.57
C ALA A 80 -9.30 9.92 1.98
N VAL A 81 -8.83 10.01 0.74
CA VAL A 81 -8.23 8.90 0.00
C VAL A 81 -6.83 9.31 -0.44
N ILE A 82 -5.86 8.50 -0.05
CA ILE A 82 -4.46 8.66 -0.38
C ILE A 82 -4.06 7.43 -1.20
N VAL A 83 -3.42 7.64 -2.34
CA VAL A 83 -2.91 6.57 -3.20
C VAL A 83 -1.42 6.82 -3.40
N ASP A 84 -0.58 5.85 -3.05
CA ASP A 84 0.88 5.92 -3.10
C ASP A 84 1.43 7.18 -2.39
N GLY A 85 0.89 7.45 -1.18
CA GLY A 85 1.25 8.62 -0.38
C GLY A 85 0.72 9.96 -0.92
N ASN A 86 0.01 9.97 -2.05
CA ASN A 86 -0.56 11.18 -2.64
C ASN A 86 -2.04 11.31 -2.30
N LEU A 87 -2.42 12.43 -1.68
CA LEU A 87 -3.81 12.77 -1.39
C LEU A 87 -4.58 13.00 -2.70
N LYS A 88 -5.49 12.08 -3.06
CA LYS A 88 -6.28 12.15 -4.30
C LYS A 88 -7.65 12.79 -4.08
N ALA A 89 -8.27 12.53 -2.94
CA ALA A 89 -9.59 13.04 -2.62
C ALA A 89 -9.74 13.35 -1.13
N VAL A 90 -10.47 14.42 -0.83
CA VAL A 90 -10.85 14.85 0.52
C VAL A 90 -12.29 15.35 0.50
N ARG A 91 -13.05 15.07 1.57
CA ARG A 91 -14.48 15.39 1.73
C ARG A 91 -15.43 14.84 0.64
N ARG A 92 -14.95 13.98 -0.27
CA ARG A 92 -15.76 13.37 -1.34
C ARG A 92 -15.59 11.86 -1.36
N ILE A 93 -16.63 11.15 -1.80
CA ILE A 93 -16.56 9.72 -2.14
C ILE A 93 -16.27 9.64 -3.65
N PRO A 94 -15.07 9.26 -4.09
CA PRO A 94 -14.81 8.94 -5.50
C PRO A 94 -15.64 7.74 -5.98
N GLU A 95 -15.90 7.71 -7.28
CA GLU A 95 -16.55 6.56 -7.91
C GLU A 95 -15.58 5.38 -8.11
N VAL A 96 -16.13 4.19 -8.34
CA VAL A 96 -15.36 2.96 -8.54
C VAL A 96 -14.40 3.12 -9.73
N GLU A 97 -14.83 3.77 -10.80
CA GLU A 97 -14.02 4.06 -11.99
C GLU A 97 -12.82 4.98 -11.68
N GLU A 98 -13.02 6.04 -10.88
CA GLU A 98 -11.93 6.91 -10.43
C GLU A 98 -10.93 6.14 -9.57
N LEU A 99 -11.43 5.28 -8.67
CA LEU A 99 -10.60 4.45 -7.81
C LEU A 99 -9.75 3.47 -8.64
N ILE A 100 -10.36 2.79 -9.62
CA ILE A 100 -9.64 1.91 -10.55
C ILE A 100 -8.58 2.69 -11.32
N THR A 101 -8.89 3.91 -11.77
CA THR A 101 -7.95 4.77 -12.50
C THR A 101 -6.74 5.15 -11.64
N TRP A 102 -6.91 5.36 -10.33
CA TRP A 102 -5.78 5.63 -9.44
C TRP A 102 -4.99 4.36 -9.10
N LEU A 103 -5.67 3.21 -9.07
CA LEU A 103 -5.14 1.91 -8.66
C LEU A 103 -4.52 1.09 -9.81
N THR A 104 -4.76 1.45 -11.07
CA THR A 104 -4.18 0.83 -12.29
C THR A 104 -2.98 1.60 -12.78
#